data_AF-A0A4R4C5E9-F1
#
_entry.id   AF-A0A4R4C5E9-F1
#
_cell.length_a   1.000
_cell.length_b   1.000
_cell.length_c   1.000
_cell.angle_alpha   90.00
_cell.angle_beta   90.00
_cell.angle_gamma   90.00
#
_symmetry.space_group_name_H-M   'P 1'
#
loop_
_entity.id
_entity.type
_entity.pdbx_description
1 polymer ?
#
loop_
_entity_poly.entity_id
_entity_poly.type
_entity_poly.pdbx_seq_one_letter_code
_entity_poly.pdbx_strand_id
1 'polypeptide(L)'
;MTLIANLDGARTGYRLCFVRAPWAWFTCLPLDLQCGQSWADVPYQDIAQPPYSDSRAQLLRVAFDAPRLLPPEAGRHGGDWSVEQINGGAVPWLRSEAFVDAMKLAVPAGATLAEFVETIEAAGGTVYGPLGWAELPPWQRPDVVAHTQTG
;
A
#
# COMPACT_ATOMS: atom_id res chain seq x y z
N MET A 1 -26.83 -14.05 -3.78
CA MET A 1 -26.71 -12.72 -4.41
C MET A 1 -25.25 -12.31 -4.28
N THR A 2 -24.47 -12.41 -5.36
CA THR A 2 -23.03 -12.12 -5.34
C THR A 2 -22.86 -10.68 -5.81
N LEU A 3 -22.44 -9.79 -4.91
CA LEU A 3 -22.25 -8.39 -5.22
C LEU A 3 -20.91 -8.24 -5.96
N ILE A 4 -20.95 -8.06 -7.29
CA ILE A 4 -19.75 -7.78 -8.08
C ILE A 4 -19.56 -6.26 -8.10
N ALA A 5 -18.73 -5.76 -7.19
CA ALA A 5 -18.26 -4.38 -7.23
C ALA A 5 -17.40 -4.16 -8.48
N ASN A 6 -17.70 -3.14 -9.30
CA ASN A 6 -16.80 -2.72 -10.36
C ASN A 6 -15.66 -1.90 -9.73
N LEU A 7 -14.52 -2.57 -9.51
CA LEU A 7 -13.31 -1.99 -8.93
C LEU A 7 -12.25 -1.67 -9.98
N ASP A 8 -12.58 -1.66 -11.28
CA ASP A 8 -11.56 -1.62 -12.35
C ASP A 8 -10.66 -0.38 -12.27
N GLY A 9 -11.25 0.77 -11.90
CA GLY A 9 -10.49 2.00 -11.65
C GLY A 9 -9.63 1.93 -10.38
N ALA A 10 -10.10 1.27 -9.32
CA ALA A 10 -9.35 1.12 -8.07
C ALA A 10 -8.19 0.12 -8.20
N ARG A 11 -8.38 -0.95 -8.99
CA ARG A 11 -7.38 -2.00 -9.25
C ARG A 11 -6.07 -1.43 -9.77
N THR A 12 -6.15 -0.41 -10.64
CA THR A 12 -5.00 0.14 -11.36
C THR A 12 -4.73 1.62 -11.09
N GLY A 13 -5.65 2.33 -10.43
CA GLY A 13 -5.54 3.77 -10.14
C GLY A 13 -4.86 4.11 -8.81
N TYR A 14 -4.76 3.17 -7.88
CA TYR A 14 -4.10 3.38 -6.58
C TYR A 14 -2.77 2.62 -6.48
N ARG A 15 -1.86 3.16 -5.68
CA ARG A 15 -0.47 2.70 -5.52
C ARG A 15 -0.16 2.52 -4.04
N LEU A 16 0.41 1.37 -3.67
CA LEU A 16 0.75 1.07 -2.28
C LEU A 16 1.76 2.08 -1.73
N CYS A 17 1.43 2.72 -0.60
CA CYS A 17 2.27 3.77 -0.02
C CYS A 17 2.59 3.57 1.47
N PHE A 18 1.86 2.68 2.15
CA PHE A 18 2.10 2.40 3.56
C PHE A 18 1.53 1.03 3.95
N VAL A 19 2.28 0.25 4.72
CA VAL A 19 1.81 -1.00 5.32
C VAL A 19 2.12 -1.01 6.81
N ARG A 20 1.12 -1.36 7.61
CA ARG A 20 1.28 -1.74 9.02
C ARG A 20 0.24 -2.79 9.32
N ALA A 21 0.68 -4.04 9.48
CA ALA A 21 -0.23 -5.17 9.61
C ALA A 21 -1.31 -4.93 10.69
N PRO A 22 -2.59 -5.26 10.41
CA PRO A 22 -3.08 -5.96 9.22
C PRO A 22 -3.47 -5.06 8.04
N TRP A 23 -3.09 -3.78 8.05
CA TRP A 23 -3.58 -2.77 7.10
C TRP A 23 -2.57 -2.40 6.02
N ALA A 24 -3.07 -2.21 4.80
CA ALA A 24 -2.34 -1.64 3.68
C ALA A 24 -3.10 -0.44 3.12
N TRP A 25 -2.36 0.63 2.82
CA TRP A 25 -2.89 1.89 2.28
C TRP A 25 -2.34 2.14 0.90
N PHE A 26 -3.25 2.47 -0.01
CA PHE A 26 -2.95 2.83 -1.38
C PHE A 26 -3.40 4.26 -1.63
N THR A 27 -2.61 5.01 -2.39
CA THR A 27 -2.89 6.40 -2.75
C THR A 27 -3.10 6.53 -4.25
N CYS A 28 -3.97 7.44 -4.67
CA CYS A 28 -4.06 7.86 -6.08
C CYS A 28 -3.12 9.02 -6.42
N LEU A 29 -2.37 9.55 -5.44
CA LEU A 29 -1.30 10.51 -5.68
C LEU A 29 -0.03 9.80 -6.19
N PRO A 30 0.86 10.51 -6.90
CA PRO A 30 2.26 10.11 -7.00
C PRO A 30 2.85 9.84 -5.61
N LEU A 31 3.69 8.80 -5.47
CA LEU A 31 4.23 8.39 -4.17
C LEU A 31 5.11 9.46 -3.51
N ASP A 32 5.81 10.25 -4.31
CA ASP A 32 6.64 11.38 -3.90
C ASP A 32 5.82 12.58 -3.38
N LEU A 33 4.52 12.62 -3.67
CA LEU A 33 3.60 13.62 -3.15
C LEU A 33 2.77 13.12 -1.96
N GLN A 34 2.73 11.81 -1.72
CA GLN A 34 2.04 11.25 -0.56
C GLN A 34 2.94 11.33 0.66
N CYS A 35 2.39 11.80 1.78
CA CYS A 35 3.10 11.93 3.05
C CYS A 35 2.26 11.49 4.24
N GLY A 36 2.91 11.46 5.41
CA GLY A 36 2.31 11.22 6.71
C GLY A 36 3.27 11.64 7.82
N GLN A 37 2.82 11.59 9.08
CA GLN A 37 3.64 11.99 10.20
C GLN A 37 4.82 11.02 10.39
N SER A 38 6.02 11.56 10.61
CA SER A 38 7.24 10.79 10.89
C SER A 38 7.62 9.78 9.79
N TRP A 39 7.32 10.11 8.53
CA TRP A 39 7.68 9.26 7.39
C TRP A 39 9.17 9.26 7.05
N ALA A 40 9.90 10.31 7.42
CA ALA A 40 11.35 10.42 7.29
C ALA A 40 12.12 9.73 8.44
N ASP A 41 11.44 9.45 9.56
CA ASP A 41 12.08 8.96 10.77
C ASP A 41 12.21 7.43 10.76
N VAL A 42 13.21 6.93 11.49
CA VAL A 42 13.51 5.50 11.66
C VAL A 42 13.44 5.17 13.16
N PRO A 43 12.83 4.05 13.58
CA PRO A 43 12.18 3.02 12.77
C PRO A 43 10.68 3.29 12.50
N TYR A 44 10.23 3.14 11.25
CA TYR A 44 8.86 3.50 10.88
C TYR A 44 7.77 2.74 11.67
N GLN A 45 8.04 1.49 12.07
CA GLN A 45 7.06 0.65 12.75
C GLN A 45 6.61 1.24 14.08
N ASP A 46 7.47 2.02 14.74
CA ASP A 46 7.21 2.57 16.07
C ASP A 46 6.63 3.99 16.02
N ILE A 47 7.04 4.80 15.02
CA ILE A 47 6.81 6.25 15.04
C ILE A 47 5.92 6.74 13.90
N ALA A 48 5.98 6.12 12.72
CA ALA A 48 5.26 6.62 11.57
C ALA A 48 3.75 6.53 11.79
N GLN A 49 3.01 7.55 11.38
CA GLN A 49 1.55 7.50 11.38
C GLN A 49 1.02 7.14 9.99
N PRO A 50 -0.24 6.67 9.88
CA PRO A 50 -0.88 6.43 8.60
C PRO A 50 -0.83 7.66 7.68
N PRO A 51 -0.90 7.46 6.35
CA PRO A 51 -0.83 8.56 5.38
C PRO A 51 -1.92 9.61 5.61
N TYR A 52 -1.57 10.87 5.38
CA TYR A 52 -2.53 11.96 5.36
C TYR A 52 -3.45 11.86 4.15
N SER A 53 -4.63 12.44 4.29
CA SER A 53 -5.67 12.45 3.26
C SER A 53 -6.49 13.71 3.38
N ASP A 54 -6.59 14.44 2.27
CA ASP A 54 -7.45 15.63 2.16
C ASP A 54 -8.87 15.26 1.72
N SER A 55 -9.05 14.04 1.20
CA SER A 55 -10.32 13.51 0.73
C SER A 55 -10.39 11.98 0.87
N ARG A 56 -11.57 11.45 1.19
CA ARG A 56 -11.83 10.00 1.25
C ARG A 56 -11.50 9.26 -0.05
N ALA A 57 -11.51 9.95 -1.19
CA ALA A 57 -11.15 9.35 -2.48
C ALA A 57 -9.64 9.21 -2.69
N GLN A 58 -8.80 9.88 -1.90
CA GLN A 58 -7.34 9.86 -2.08
C GLN A 58 -6.71 8.55 -1.63
N LEU A 59 -7.24 7.97 -0.54
CA LEU A 59 -6.70 6.77 0.07
C LEU A 59 -7.69 5.61 0.00
N LEU A 60 -7.16 4.46 -0.42
CA LEU A 60 -7.82 3.18 -0.36
C LEU A 60 -7.14 2.35 0.74
N ARG A 61 -7.93 1.80 1.67
CA ARG A 61 -7.43 0.99 2.80
C ARG A 61 -8.02 -0.41 2.75
N VAL A 62 -7.17 -1.43 2.80
CA VAL A 62 -7.55 -2.85 2.91
C VAL A 62 -6.95 -3.48 4.15
N ALA A 63 -7.64 -4.47 4.69
CA ALA A 63 -7.03 -5.44 5.59
C ALA A 63 -6.46 -6.60 4.76
N PHE A 64 -5.45 -7.28 5.28
CA PHE A 64 -4.92 -8.50 4.70
C PHE A 64 -4.36 -9.44 5.77
N ASP A 65 -4.31 -10.72 5.44
CA ASP A 65 -3.45 -11.69 6.09
C ASP A 65 -2.44 -12.22 5.05
N ALA A 66 -1.20 -12.44 5.45
CA ALA A 66 -0.15 -12.93 4.57
C ALA A 66 0.90 -13.70 5.38
N PRO A 67 0.59 -14.92 5.84
CA PRO A 67 1.42 -15.63 6.84
C PRO A 67 2.83 -15.96 6.35
N ARG A 68 3.07 -15.95 5.03
CA ARG A 68 4.38 -16.22 4.42
C ARG A 68 5.14 -14.96 4.02
N LEU A 69 4.59 -13.76 4.23
CA LEU A 69 5.25 -12.50 3.95
C LEU A 69 5.62 -11.78 5.25
N LEU A 70 6.77 -11.14 5.21
CA LEU A 70 7.34 -10.39 6.32
C LEU A 70 7.40 -8.91 5.98
N PRO A 71 7.08 -8.02 6.94
CA PRO A 71 7.28 -6.58 6.80
C PRO A 71 8.78 -6.23 6.86
N PRO A 72 9.20 -5.02 6.43
CA PRO A 72 10.61 -4.66 6.25
C PRO A 72 11.51 -4.90 7.47
N GLU A 73 10.95 -4.76 8.67
CA GLU A 73 11.65 -4.90 9.95
C GLU A 73 11.81 -6.37 10.41
N ALA A 74 11.06 -7.31 9.83
CA ALA A 74 11.04 -8.70 10.30
C ALA A 74 11.97 -9.64 9.50
N GLY A 75 12.33 -10.76 10.14
CA GLY A 75 13.09 -11.85 9.53
C GLY A 75 14.61 -11.65 9.52
N ARG A 76 15.32 -12.59 8.91
CA ARG A 76 16.81 -12.59 8.84
C ARG A 76 17.39 -11.34 8.17
N HIS A 77 16.65 -10.77 7.22
CA HIS A 77 17.03 -9.56 6.48
C HIS A 77 16.15 -8.37 6.89
N GLY A 78 15.65 -8.38 8.13
CA GLY A 78 14.97 -7.26 8.74
C GLY A 78 15.93 -6.10 9.00
N GLY A 79 15.43 -4.88 8.91
CA GLY A 79 16.17 -3.68 9.26
C GLY A 79 15.24 -2.53 9.61
N ASP A 80 15.79 -1.52 10.24
CA ASP A 80 15.05 -0.30 10.54
C ASP A 80 15.07 0.62 9.30
N TRP A 81 13.88 0.97 8.84
CA TRP A 81 13.67 1.81 7.66
C TRP A 81 12.68 2.92 7.96
N SER A 82 12.81 4.04 7.26
CA SER A 82 11.77 5.07 7.22
C SER A 82 10.78 4.77 6.10
N VAL A 83 9.59 5.36 6.17
CA VAL A 83 8.58 5.22 5.11
C VAL A 83 9.11 5.78 3.79
N GLU A 84 9.84 6.90 3.83
CA GLU A 84 10.46 7.50 2.64
C GLU A 84 11.48 6.57 1.99
N GLN A 85 12.30 5.87 2.77
CA GLN A 85 13.25 4.88 2.22
C GLN A 85 12.52 3.70 1.56
N ILE A 86 11.47 3.19 2.21
CA ILE A 86 10.66 2.08 1.66
C ILE A 86 9.96 2.53 0.36
N ASN A 87 9.32 3.71 0.37
CA ASN A 87 8.64 4.27 -0.79
C ASN A 87 9.61 4.68 -1.91
N GLY A 88 10.87 4.98 -1.57
CA GLY A 88 11.97 5.16 -2.51
C GLY A 88 12.57 3.86 -3.07
N GLY A 89 12.07 2.70 -2.64
CA GLY A 89 12.46 1.38 -3.17
C GLY A 89 13.67 0.73 -2.50
N ALA A 90 14.09 1.21 -1.32
CA ALA A 90 15.21 0.61 -0.58
C ALA A 90 14.92 -0.85 -0.15
N VAL A 91 13.65 -1.15 0.15
CA VAL A 91 13.14 -2.47 0.55
C VAL A 91 11.66 -2.56 0.18
N PRO A 92 11.12 -3.75 -0.18
CA PRO A 92 9.67 -3.91 -0.39
C PRO A 92 8.88 -3.83 0.92
N TRP A 93 7.62 -3.40 0.84
CA TRP A 93 6.68 -3.37 1.97
C TRP A 93 6.38 -4.76 2.54
N LEU A 94 6.38 -5.79 1.71
CA LEU A 94 6.23 -7.19 2.12
C LEU A 94 7.16 -8.06 1.29
N ARG A 95 7.77 -9.09 1.90
CA ARG A 95 8.61 -10.06 1.17
C ARG A 95 8.55 -11.45 1.79
N SER A 96 8.69 -12.49 0.98
CA SER A 96 8.93 -13.83 1.50
C SER A 96 10.34 -13.95 2.06
N GLU A 97 10.50 -14.79 3.07
CA GLU A 97 11.83 -15.26 3.44
C GLU A 97 12.36 -16.22 2.37
N ALA A 98 13.65 -16.16 2.08
CA ALA A 98 14.29 -17.04 1.11
C ALA A 98 14.42 -18.46 1.67
N PHE A 99 13.31 -19.16 1.85
CA PHE A 99 13.31 -20.56 2.26
C PHE A 99 12.67 -21.44 1.19
N VAL A 100 13.54 -22.22 0.57
CA VAL A 100 13.32 -23.50 -0.13
C VAL A 100 12.68 -23.45 -1.52
N ASP A 101 11.77 -22.53 -1.84
CA ASP A 101 11.24 -22.39 -3.21
C ASP A 101 11.76 -21.13 -3.90
N ALA A 102 12.20 -21.26 -5.15
CA ALA A 102 12.83 -20.21 -5.95
C ALA A 102 11.94 -18.98 -6.20
N MET A 103 10.67 -19.00 -5.77
CA MET A 103 9.73 -17.89 -5.92
C MET A 103 9.90 -16.87 -4.79
N LYS A 104 10.71 -15.84 -5.04
CA LYS A 104 10.76 -14.65 -4.18
C LYS A 104 9.50 -13.82 -4.39
N LEU A 105 8.60 -13.83 -3.42
CA LEU A 105 7.43 -12.95 -3.42
C LEU A 105 7.82 -11.61 -2.79
N ALA A 106 7.45 -10.51 -3.42
CA ALA A 106 7.70 -9.17 -2.90
C ALA A 106 6.58 -8.23 -3.33
N VAL A 107 6.16 -7.37 -2.42
CA VAL A 107 5.24 -6.27 -2.68
C VAL A 107 6.05 -4.97 -2.54
N PRO A 108 6.50 -4.35 -3.64
CA PRO A 108 7.20 -3.09 -3.57
C PRO A 108 6.26 -1.93 -3.21
N ALA A 109 6.84 -0.80 -2.81
CA ALA A 109 6.11 0.45 -2.86
C ALA A 109 5.65 0.74 -4.29
N GLY A 110 4.45 1.31 -4.42
CA GLY A 110 3.86 1.60 -5.71
C GLY A 110 3.18 0.42 -6.38
N ALA A 111 3.16 -0.77 -5.76
CA ALA A 111 2.35 -1.88 -6.24
C ALA A 111 0.88 -1.44 -6.38
N THR A 112 0.26 -1.84 -7.48
CA THR A 112 -1.18 -1.71 -7.70
C THR A 112 -1.95 -2.59 -6.71
N LEU A 113 -3.24 -2.32 -6.53
CA LEU A 113 -4.09 -3.21 -5.73
C LEU A 113 -4.17 -4.62 -6.35
N ALA A 114 -4.12 -4.73 -7.68
CA ALA A 114 -4.10 -6.02 -8.36
C ALA A 114 -2.82 -6.83 -8.04
N GLU A 115 -1.63 -6.24 -8.22
CA GLU A 115 -0.35 -6.88 -7.90
C GLU A 115 -0.25 -7.25 -6.41
N PHE A 116 -0.79 -6.39 -5.54
CA PHE A 116 -0.88 -6.67 -4.11
C PHE A 116 -1.70 -7.93 -3.85
N VAL A 117 -2.95 -7.99 -4.35
CA VAL A 117 -3.85 -9.15 -4.18
C VAL A 117 -3.20 -10.42 -4.72
N GLU A 118 -2.66 -10.39 -5.94
CA GLU A 118 -1.98 -11.53 -6.56
C GLU A 118 -0.81 -12.05 -5.69
N THR A 119 -0.02 -11.14 -5.12
CA THR A 119 1.12 -11.50 -4.27
C THR A 119 0.67 -12.06 -2.91
N ILE A 120 -0.37 -11.48 -2.31
CA ILE A 120 -0.94 -11.98 -1.05
C ILE A 120 -1.53 -13.38 -1.26
N GLU A 121 -2.29 -13.61 -2.34
CA GLU A 121 -2.86 -14.92 -2.67
C GLU A 121 -1.77 -15.95 -2.98
N ALA A 122 -0.72 -15.58 -3.71
CA ALA A 122 0.45 -16.45 -3.96
C ALA A 122 1.19 -16.82 -2.66
N ALA A 123 1.13 -15.95 -1.66
CA ALA A 123 1.64 -16.23 -0.31
C ALA A 123 0.68 -17.05 0.56
N GLY A 124 -0.48 -17.45 0.04
CA GLY A 124 -1.52 -18.19 0.75
C GLY A 124 -2.34 -17.35 1.73
N GLY A 125 -2.37 -16.03 1.53
CA GLY A 125 -3.15 -15.08 2.32
C GLY A 125 -4.41 -14.60 1.61
N THR A 126 -5.14 -13.67 2.25
CA THR A 126 -6.36 -13.04 1.71
C THR A 126 -6.35 -11.53 1.89
N VAL A 127 -6.97 -10.80 0.95
CA VAL A 127 -7.21 -9.36 1.06
C VAL A 127 -8.70 -9.10 1.32
N TYR A 128 -8.98 -8.24 2.29
CA TYR A 128 -10.34 -7.88 2.71
C TYR A 128 -10.60 -6.40 2.44
N GLY A 129 -11.57 -6.12 1.56
CA GLY A 129 -12.07 -4.78 1.29
C GLY A 129 -13.36 -4.46 2.07
N PRO A 130 -13.62 -3.19 2.42
CA PRO A 130 -14.89 -2.78 2.99
C PRO A 130 -16.04 -2.96 1.98
N LEU A 131 -17.19 -3.42 2.47
CA LEU A 131 -18.38 -3.70 1.65
C LEU A 131 -18.86 -2.48 0.83
N GLY A 132 -18.64 -1.26 1.35
CA GLY A 132 -19.05 -0.01 0.70
C GLY A 132 -18.25 0.38 -0.55
N TRP A 133 -17.19 -0.35 -0.92
CA TRP A 133 -16.51 -0.10 -2.18
C TRP A 133 -17.36 -0.40 -3.42
N ALA A 134 -18.36 -1.27 -3.29
CA ALA A 134 -19.28 -1.58 -4.38
C ALA A 134 -20.18 -0.41 -4.79
N GLU A 135 -20.28 0.62 -3.95
CA GLU A 135 -21.09 1.81 -4.17
C GLU A 135 -20.24 3.02 -4.60
N LEU A 136 -18.92 2.85 -4.78
CA LEU A 136 -18.08 3.93 -5.27
C LEU A 136 -18.45 4.24 -6.72
N PRO A 137 -18.70 5.51 -7.08
CA PRO A 137 -18.90 5.88 -8.47
C PRO A 137 -17.65 5.49 -9.29
N PRO A 138 -17.78 5.30 -10.63
CA PRO A 138 -16.64 5.03 -11.48
C PRO A 138 -15.50 6.01 -11.18
N TRP A 139 -14.31 5.48 -10.87
CA TRP A 139 -13.17 6.29 -10.50
C TRP A 139 -12.88 7.33 -11.59
N GLN A 140 -12.85 8.60 -11.20
CA GLN A 140 -12.36 9.70 -12.03
C GLN A 140 -11.10 10.24 -11.35
N ARG A 141 -10.00 10.34 -12.10
CA ARG A 141 -8.77 10.93 -11.60
C ARG A 141 -9.05 12.37 -11.17
N PRO A 142 -8.83 12.76 -9.90
CA PRO A 142 -9.03 14.14 -9.49
C PRO A 142 -8.02 15.03 -10.20
N ASP A 143 -8.47 16.19 -10.69
CA ASP A 143 -7.59 17.21 -11.23
C ASP A 143 -6.65 17.69 -10.12
N VAL A 144 -5.36 17.44 -10.29
CA VAL A 144 -4.33 17.96 -9.39
C VAL A 144 -4.23 19.46 -9.65
N VAL A 145 -4.89 20.26 -8.82
CA VAL A 145 -4.78 21.72 -8.89
C VAL A 145 -3.41 22.10 -8.37
N ALA A 146 -2.47 22.34 -9.29
CA ALA A 146 -1.18 22.93 -8.94
C ALA A 146 -1.43 24.35 -8.40
N HIS A 147 -1.33 24.51 -7.07
CA HIS A 147 -1.33 25.83 -6.45
C HIS A 147 -0.07 26.57 -6.90
N THR A 148 -0.22 27.41 -7.93
CA THR A 148 0.78 28.41 -8.28
C THR A 148 0.74 29.47 -7.18
N GLN A 149 1.79 29.49 -6.34
CA GLN A 149 2.02 30.59 -5.41
C GLN A 149 2.26 31.87 -6.22
N THR A 150 1.34 32.82 -6.12
CA THR A 150 1.57 34.23 -6.42
C THR A 150 1.63 34.99 -5.09
N GLY A 151 2.76 35.64 -4.83
CA GLY A 151 2.96 36.54 -3.70
C GLY A 151 4.41 36.59 -3.26
#